data_AF-A0A2A2L5D4-F1
#
_entry.id   AF-A0A2A2L5D4-F1
#
_cell.length_a   1.000
_cell.length_b   1.000
_cell.length_c   1.000
_cell.angle_alpha   90.00
_cell.angle_beta   90.00
_cell.angle_gamma   90.00
#
_symmetry.space_group_name_H-M   'P 1'
#
loop_
_entity.id
_entity.type
_entity.pdbx_description
1 polymer ?
#
loop_
_entity_poly.entity_id
_entity_poly.type
_entity_poly.pdbx_seq_one_letter_code
_entity_poly.pdbx_strand_id
1 'polypeptide(L)'
;MRLSLIGRALLKRPDGQAIWREATEKKLPVGGQQFNLGISNLYWVAAAFVFVGYVAFQGEVNPDSKWGQVCKIASDDPLEWLKKKTEWGTSRKTQPATEPNLDQSPKMQVVIIIYLCENLYPQYWKVKVKSIIKETPKETDGFYFQQTMYRIKDPAKSLDFYCNVLGMKLLSQLDFPAGKFSLFFMGYKNADEIPTDDLEKRRYALSTLATIELTHNWGTENDADFSYHNGNKDPRGYGHIGIVVPDVDAACERFEQLGVKFIKRPQDGAMKGLAFIQANKQILFRN
;
A
#
# COMPACT_ATOMS: atom_id res chain seq x y z
N MET A 1 -12.15 -23.69 10.51
CA MET A 1 -11.27 -23.51 9.34
C MET A 1 -11.60 -24.60 8.32
N ARG A 2 -12.10 -24.24 7.13
CA ARG A 2 -12.10 -25.13 5.97
C ARG A 2 -10.99 -24.63 5.05
N LEU A 3 -9.86 -25.34 5.01
CA LEU A 3 -8.84 -25.17 3.98
C LEU A 3 -9.41 -25.74 2.68
N SER A 4 -9.77 -24.90 1.71
CA SER A 4 -10.03 -25.36 0.35
C SER A 4 -8.77 -25.14 -0.48
N LEU A 5 -8.03 -26.22 -0.70
CA LEU A 5 -6.87 -26.23 -1.60
C LEU A 5 -7.41 -26.29 -3.04
N ILE A 6 -7.36 -25.17 -3.78
CA ILE A 6 -7.64 -25.18 -5.22
C ILE A 6 -6.33 -25.50 -5.95
N GLY A 7 -6.06 -26.78 -6.18
CA GLY A 7 -4.96 -27.20 -7.05
C GLY A 7 -5.36 -26.98 -8.50
N ARG A 8 -4.51 -26.34 -9.32
CA ARG A 8 -4.63 -26.38 -10.79
C ARG A 8 -3.53 -27.27 -11.33
N ALA A 9 -3.89 -28.24 -12.16
CA ALA A 9 -2.93 -29.10 -12.85
C ALA A 9 -2.87 -28.70 -14.32
N LEU A 10 -1.64 -28.55 -14.83
CA LEU A 10 -1.39 -28.43 -16.26
C LEU A 10 -1.25 -29.85 -16.81
N LEU A 11 -2.24 -30.30 -17.57
CA LEU A 11 -2.19 -31.60 -18.23
C LEU A 11 -1.72 -31.39 -19.66
N LYS A 12 -0.54 -31.92 -19.99
CA LYS A 12 -0.05 -31.93 -21.36
C LYS A 12 -0.50 -33.21 -22.04
N ARG A 13 -1.35 -33.07 -23.06
CA ARG A 13 -1.79 -34.21 -23.87
C ARG A 13 -0.66 -34.68 -24.80
N PRO A 14 -0.72 -35.95 -25.26
CA PRO A 14 0.25 -36.50 -26.21
C PRO A 14 0.37 -35.73 -27.53
N ASP A 15 -0.68 -35.01 -27.92
CA ASP A 15 -0.75 -34.14 -29.11
C ASP A 15 -0.04 -32.78 -28.92
N GLY A 16 0.56 -32.53 -27.74
CA GLY A 16 1.26 -31.29 -27.41
C GLY A 16 0.37 -30.18 -26.90
N GLN A 17 -0.97 -30.31 -26.90
CA GLN A 17 -1.87 -29.32 -26.33
C GLN A 17 -1.83 -29.36 -24.80
N ALA A 18 -1.73 -28.17 -24.19
CA ALA A 18 -1.86 -28.00 -22.75
C ALA A 18 -3.30 -27.64 -22.38
N ILE A 19 -3.86 -28.32 -21.39
CA ILE A 19 -5.17 -28.01 -20.83
C ILE A 19 -5.02 -27.70 -19.33
N TRP A 20 -5.65 -26.63 -18.88
CA TRP A 20 -5.77 -26.30 -17.46
C TRP A 20 -6.96 -27.04 -16.86
N ARG A 21 -6.77 -27.72 -15.73
CA ARG A 21 -7.85 -28.36 -14.96
C ARG A 21 -7.77 -27.98 -13.49
N GLU A 22 -8.91 -27.63 -12.91
CA GLU A 22 -9.05 -27.42 -11.48
C GLU A 22 -9.27 -28.77 -10.78
N ALA A 23 -8.54 -29.01 -9.69
CA ALA A 23 -8.58 -30.25 -8.90
C ALA A 23 -9.93 -30.49 -8.19
N THR A 24 -10.87 -29.56 -8.31
CA THR A 24 -12.26 -29.67 -7.82
C THR A 24 -13.13 -30.53 -8.73
N GLU A 25 -12.72 -30.82 -9.97
CA GLU A 25 -13.41 -31.76 -10.87
C GLU A 25 -13.16 -33.21 -10.41
N LYS A 26 -14.08 -33.77 -9.60
CA LYS A 26 -14.00 -35.10 -8.96
C LYS A 26 -13.95 -36.32 -9.89
N LYS A 27 -13.63 -36.19 -11.18
CA LYS A 27 -13.48 -37.32 -12.10
C LYS A 27 -12.05 -37.36 -12.64
N LEU A 28 -11.25 -38.27 -12.10
CA LEU A 28 -9.97 -38.66 -12.70
C LEU A 28 -10.25 -39.32 -14.06
N PRO A 29 -9.42 -39.09 -15.09
CA PRO A 29 -9.52 -39.80 -16.35
C PRO A 29 -9.30 -41.31 -16.15
N VAL A 30 -9.83 -42.12 -17.07
CA VAL A 30 -9.68 -43.59 -17.07
C VAL A 30 -8.19 -43.92 -17.07
N GLY A 31 -7.70 -44.58 -16.02
CA GLY A 31 -6.28 -44.90 -15.80
C GLY A 31 -5.54 -44.02 -14.77
N GLY A 32 -6.18 -43.02 -14.16
CA GLY A 32 -5.56 -42.19 -13.13
C GLY A 32 -5.38 -42.93 -11.79
N GLN A 33 -4.15 -42.97 -11.26
CA GLN A 33 -3.87 -43.45 -9.90
C GLN A 33 -4.06 -42.33 -8.86
N GLN A 34 -4.71 -42.67 -7.74
CA GLN A 34 -4.89 -41.77 -6.61
C GLN A 34 -3.60 -41.76 -5.76
N PHE A 35 -2.87 -40.65 -5.75
CA PHE A 35 -1.68 -40.50 -4.90
C PHE A 35 -2.10 -40.24 -3.45
N ASN A 36 -1.81 -41.19 -2.56
CA ASN A 36 -2.07 -41.06 -1.13
C ASN A 36 -0.78 -40.55 -0.44
N LEU A 37 -0.73 -39.26 -0.14
CA LEU A 37 0.42 -38.66 0.57
C LEU A 37 0.23 -38.88 2.08
N GLY A 38 0.95 -39.85 2.65
CA GLY A 38 0.98 -40.08 4.10
C GLY A 38 1.63 -38.91 4.88
N ILE A 39 1.40 -38.84 6.19
CA ILE A 39 1.86 -37.76 7.08
C ILE A 39 3.40 -37.57 7.03
N SER A 40 4.17 -38.63 6.80
CA SER A 40 5.62 -38.56 6.59
C SER A 40 6.02 -37.78 5.33
N ASN A 41 5.20 -37.81 4.28
CA ASN A 41 5.42 -37.03 3.06
C ASN A 41 5.08 -35.55 3.26
N LEU A 42 4.25 -35.20 4.25
CA LEU A 42 3.91 -33.81 4.56
C LEU A 42 5.14 -33.03 5.08
N TYR A 43 5.99 -33.69 5.88
CA TYR A 43 7.25 -33.10 6.35
C TYR A 43 8.24 -32.86 5.20
N TRP A 44 8.34 -33.79 4.26
CA TRP A 44 9.16 -33.62 3.06
C TRP A 44 8.65 -32.50 2.15
N VAL A 45 7.33 -32.38 2.02
CA VAL A 45 6.68 -31.29 1.30
C VAL A 45 6.94 -29.95 2.00
N ALA A 46 6.81 -29.88 3.33
CA ALA A 46 7.12 -28.68 4.11
C ALA A 46 8.61 -28.29 4.01
N ALA A 47 9.53 -29.25 4.10
CA ALA A 47 10.96 -29.03 3.94
C ALA A 47 11.30 -28.53 2.52
N ALA A 48 10.65 -29.06 1.49
CA ALA A 48 10.78 -28.58 0.12
C ALA A 48 10.30 -27.12 -0.01
N PHE A 49 9.19 -26.75 0.64
CA PHE A 49 8.70 -25.37 0.65
C PHE A 49 9.66 -24.40 1.35
N VAL A 50 10.22 -24.77 2.50
CA VAL A 50 11.25 -23.96 3.19
C VAL A 50 12.49 -23.79 2.32
N PHE A 51 12.91 -24.86 1.65
CA PHE A 51 14.06 -24.82 0.75
C PHE A 51 13.82 -23.92 -0.47
N VAL A 52 12.65 -24.01 -1.10
CA VAL A 52 12.27 -23.14 -2.23
C VAL A 52 12.17 -21.67 -1.77
N GLY A 53 11.57 -21.41 -0.61
CA GLY A 53 11.52 -20.07 -0.03
C GLY A 53 12.91 -19.49 0.26
N TYR A 54 13.82 -20.30 0.80
CA TYR A 54 15.20 -19.90 1.02
C TYR A 54 15.94 -19.57 -0.28
N VAL A 55 15.79 -20.40 -1.32
CA VAL A 55 16.41 -20.16 -2.63
C VAL A 55 15.86 -18.89 -3.29
N ALA A 56 14.55 -18.64 -3.19
CA ALA A 56 13.93 -17.40 -3.69
C ALA A 56 14.45 -16.17 -2.95
N PHE A 57 14.52 -16.22 -1.62
CA PHE A 57 15.08 -15.14 -0.79
C PHE A 57 16.55 -14.86 -1.12
N GLN A 58 17.36 -15.90 -1.37
CA GLN A 58 18.74 -15.72 -1.83
C GLN A 58 18.81 -15.06 -3.21
N GLY A 59 17.86 -15.34 -4.11
CA GLY A 59 17.77 -14.66 -5.41
C GLY A 59 17.54 -13.15 -5.29
N GLU A 60 16.78 -12.70 -4.29
CA GLU A 60 16.50 -11.28 -4.06
C GLU A 60 17.61 -10.56 -3.29
N VAL A 61 18.13 -11.19 -2.22
CA VAL A 61 19.03 -10.53 -1.26
C VAL A 61 20.51 -10.75 -1.58
N ASN A 62 20.87 -11.87 -2.22
CA ASN A 62 22.24 -12.19 -2.58
C ASN A 62 22.31 -12.95 -3.93
N PRO A 63 22.01 -12.26 -5.05
CA PRO A 63 21.85 -12.89 -6.37
C PRO A 63 23.13 -13.58 -6.88
N ASP A 64 24.30 -13.12 -6.44
CA ASP A 64 25.59 -13.68 -6.83
C ASP A 64 25.94 -14.97 -6.09
N SER A 65 25.20 -15.31 -5.04
CA SER A 65 25.37 -16.57 -4.32
C SER A 65 25.03 -17.78 -5.19
N LYS A 66 25.60 -18.94 -4.85
CA LYS A 66 25.26 -20.22 -5.50
C LYS A 66 23.74 -20.45 -5.56
N TRP A 67 23.01 -20.08 -4.52
CA TRP A 67 21.56 -20.25 -4.44
C TRP A 67 20.79 -19.17 -5.20
N GLY A 68 21.31 -17.94 -5.27
CA GLY A 68 20.77 -16.89 -6.15
C GLY A 68 20.87 -17.26 -7.64
N GLN A 69 21.99 -17.86 -8.05
CA GLN A 69 22.15 -18.40 -9.41
C GLN A 69 21.19 -19.57 -9.70
N VAL A 70 20.99 -20.47 -8.73
CA VAL A 70 20.00 -21.56 -8.83
C VAL A 70 18.59 -21.01 -8.96
N CYS A 71 18.25 -19.95 -8.22
CA CYS A 71 16.95 -19.28 -8.34
C CYS A 71 16.76 -18.73 -9.76
N LYS A 72 17.76 -18.04 -10.30
CA LYS A 72 17.72 -17.46 -11.65
C LYS A 72 17.49 -18.52 -12.74
N ILE A 73 18.26 -19.61 -12.70
CA ILE A 73 18.12 -20.73 -13.65
C ILE A 73 16.74 -21.40 -13.53
N ALA A 74 16.26 -21.60 -12.30
CA ALA A 74 14.96 -22.22 -12.06
C ALA A 74 13.78 -21.31 -12.45
N SER A 75 13.96 -19.98 -12.40
CA SER A 75 12.97 -19.00 -12.85
C SER A 75 12.94 -18.85 -14.37
N ASP A 76 14.10 -18.90 -15.03
CA ASP A 76 14.22 -18.67 -16.48
C ASP A 76 13.76 -19.89 -17.29
N ASP A 77 14.08 -21.12 -16.87
CA ASP A 77 13.58 -22.37 -17.49
C ASP A 77 13.39 -23.49 -16.44
N PRO A 78 12.21 -23.55 -15.79
CA PRO A 78 11.91 -24.54 -14.76
C PRO A 78 11.98 -25.99 -15.27
N LEU A 79 11.71 -26.21 -16.57
CA LEU A 79 11.61 -27.55 -17.17
C LEU A 79 12.98 -28.13 -17.52
N GLU A 80 13.91 -27.29 -17.99
CA GLU A 80 15.33 -27.66 -18.19
C GLU A 80 16.01 -28.06 -16.88
N TRP A 81 15.77 -27.30 -15.80
CA TRP A 81 16.37 -27.57 -14.49
C TRP A 81 15.92 -28.91 -13.90
N LEU A 82 14.62 -29.22 -14.01
CA LEU A 82 14.05 -30.50 -13.58
C LEU A 82 14.66 -31.70 -14.35
N LYS A 83 14.92 -31.54 -15.65
CA LYS A 83 15.58 -32.56 -16.48
C LYS A 83 17.05 -32.77 -16.12
N LYS A 84 17.79 -31.70 -15.82
CA LYS A 84 19.20 -31.79 -15.39
C LYS A 84 19.36 -32.49 -14.04
N LYS A 85 18.37 -32.39 -13.15
CA LYS A 85 18.44 -33.02 -11.82
C LYS A 85 18.24 -34.54 -11.84
N THR A 86 17.58 -35.09 -12.86
CA THR A 86 17.46 -36.56 -13.03
C THR A 86 18.79 -37.25 -13.32
N GLU A 87 19.83 -36.53 -13.73
CA GLU A 87 21.17 -37.07 -14.01
C GLU A 87 22.10 -37.03 -12.79
N TRP A 88 21.80 -36.22 -11.78
CA TRP A 88 22.63 -36.05 -10.58
C TRP A 88 22.45 -37.14 -9.52
N GLY A 89 21.56 -38.12 -9.76
CA GLY A 89 21.14 -39.12 -8.77
C GLY A 89 21.63 -40.56 -9.00
N THR A 90 22.34 -40.86 -10.10
CA THR A 90 22.66 -42.25 -10.46
C THR A 90 24.13 -42.44 -10.84
N SER A 91 25.03 -42.32 -9.86
CA SER A 91 26.33 -42.99 -9.93
C SER A 91 26.27 -44.37 -9.25
N ARG A 92 25.75 -45.38 -9.95
CA ARG A 92 26.15 -46.78 -9.76
C ARG A 92 26.20 -47.49 -11.10
N LYS A 93 27.41 -47.92 -11.47
CA LYS A 93 27.69 -48.83 -12.59
C LYS A 93 27.14 -50.23 -12.27
N THR A 94 26.43 -50.85 -13.20
CA THR A 94 26.61 -52.25 -13.68
C THR A 94 25.76 -52.52 -14.93
N GLN A 95 26.27 -53.44 -15.76
CA GLN A 95 26.02 -53.76 -17.18
C GLN A 95 24.61 -54.29 -17.58
N PRO A 96 24.32 -54.44 -18.91
CA PRO A 96 22.96 -54.52 -19.43
C PRO A 96 22.38 -55.93 -19.41
N ALA A 97 21.08 -56.03 -19.16
CA ALA A 97 20.27 -57.21 -19.44
C ALA A 97 19.12 -56.83 -20.36
N THR A 98 18.92 -57.66 -21.38
CA THR A 98 17.96 -57.56 -22.47
C THR A 98 16.53 -57.91 -22.04
N GLU A 99 15.59 -57.23 -22.72
CA GLU A 99 14.16 -57.54 -22.96
C GLU A 99 13.11 -57.34 -21.84
N PRO A 100 11.80 -57.15 -22.17
CA PRO A 100 11.20 -56.70 -23.43
C PRO A 100 10.25 -55.49 -23.26
N ASN A 101 9.94 -54.93 -24.43
CA ASN A 101 8.91 -53.93 -24.77
C ASN A 101 7.77 -53.73 -23.74
N LEU A 102 7.87 -52.67 -22.93
CA LEU A 102 6.79 -52.15 -22.10
C LEU A 102 6.17 -50.94 -22.81
N ASP A 103 5.02 -51.19 -23.44
CA ASP A 103 3.91 -50.26 -23.67
C ASP A 103 4.32 -48.80 -23.96
N GLN A 104 4.51 -48.48 -25.24
CA GLN A 104 4.72 -47.12 -25.75
C GLN A 104 3.41 -46.31 -25.78
N SER A 105 2.58 -46.41 -24.75
CA SER A 105 1.52 -45.43 -24.53
C SER A 105 2.16 -44.11 -24.05
N PRO A 106 1.76 -42.95 -24.62
CA PRO A 106 2.40 -41.68 -24.31
C PRO A 106 2.19 -41.32 -22.84
N LYS A 107 3.27 -41.40 -22.05
CA LYS A 107 3.27 -41.05 -20.63
C LYS A 107 2.84 -39.60 -20.45
N MET A 108 1.68 -39.42 -19.83
CA MET A 108 1.13 -38.11 -19.49
C MET A 108 2.08 -37.40 -18.52
N GLN A 109 2.67 -36.28 -18.94
CA GLN A 109 3.48 -35.44 -18.07
C GLN A 109 2.53 -34.56 -17.24
N VAL A 110 2.33 -34.95 -15.98
CA VAL A 110 1.55 -34.16 -15.03
C VAL A 110 2.48 -33.14 -14.40
N VAL A 111 2.33 -31.87 -14.77
CA VAL A 111 3.00 -30.76 -14.07
C VAL A 111 1.96 -30.13 -13.14
N ILE A 112 2.13 -30.37 -11.84
CA ILE A 112 1.30 -29.76 -10.81
C ILE A 112 1.92 -28.41 -10.46
N ILE A 113 1.33 -27.32 -10.94
CA ILE A 113 1.70 -25.96 -10.55
C ILE A 113 0.68 -25.51 -9.49
N ILE A 114 1.07 -25.64 -8.22
CA ILE A 114 0.25 -25.14 -7.10
C ILE A 114 0.57 -23.65 -6.93
N TYR A 115 -0.30 -22.78 -7.41
CA TYR A 115 -0.34 -21.40 -6.96
C TYR A 115 -1.00 -21.36 -5.58
N LEU A 116 -0.22 -21.25 -4.51
CA LEU A 116 -0.71 -20.72 -3.24
C LEU A 116 -0.65 -19.20 -3.35
N CYS A 117 -1.67 -18.61 -3.97
CA CYS A 117 -1.89 -17.18 -3.89
C CYS A 117 -3.25 -16.93 -3.24
N GLU A 118 -3.31 -17.22 -1.95
CA GLU A 118 -4.25 -16.50 -1.09
C GLU A 118 -3.44 -15.45 -0.36
N ASN A 119 -3.61 -14.20 -0.78
CA ASN A 119 -3.40 -13.05 0.08
C ASN A 119 -4.26 -13.26 1.35
N LEU A 120 -3.71 -13.95 2.35
CA LEU A 120 -4.31 -14.15 3.67
C LEU A 120 -4.30 -12.84 4.48
N TYR A 121 -3.39 -11.92 4.13
CA TYR A 121 -3.19 -10.64 4.80
C TYR A 121 -4.44 -9.72 4.74
N PRO A 122 -5.06 -9.47 3.57
CA PRO A 122 -6.27 -8.66 3.47
C PRO A 122 -7.48 -9.28 4.18
N GLN A 123 -7.60 -10.61 4.23
CA GLN A 123 -8.76 -11.28 4.85
C GLN A 123 -8.67 -11.28 6.38
N TYR A 124 -7.47 -11.49 6.94
CA TYR A 124 -7.24 -11.38 8.38
C TYR A 124 -7.62 -9.99 8.90
N TRP A 125 -7.18 -8.93 8.22
CA TRP A 125 -7.48 -7.57 8.66
C TRP A 125 -8.97 -7.24 8.51
N LYS A 126 -9.64 -7.68 7.45
CA LYS A 126 -11.10 -7.48 7.29
C LYS A 126 -11.91 -8.06 8.44
N VAL A 127 -11.58 -9.29 8.86
CA VAL A 127 -12.27 -9.95 9.99
C VAL A 127 -11.94 -9.24 11.30
N LYS A 128 -10.66 -8.92 11.53
CA LYS A 128 -10.20 -8.26 12.76
C LYS A 128 -10.79 -6.85 12.91
N VAL A 129 -10.82 -6.05 11.84
CA VAL A 129 -11.43 -4.70 11.84
C VAL A 129 -12.90 -4.78 12.23
N LYS A 130 -13.67 -5.69 11.61
CA LYS A 130 -15.09 -5.89 11.98
C LYS A 130 -15.29 -6.29 13.44
N SER A 131 -14.36 -7.04 14.03
CA SER A 131 -14.45 -7.41 15.45
C SER A 131 -14.10 -6.28 16.42
N ILE A 132 -13.37 -5.26 15.97
CA ILE A 132 -12.96 -4.11 16.80
C ILE A 132 -13.99 -2.98 16.72
N ILE A 133 -14.59 -2.75 15.56
CA ILE A 133 -15.59 -1.71 15.35
C ILE A 133 -16.87 -2.09 16.11
N LYS A 134 -17.16 -1.34 17.16
CA LYS A 134 -18.44 -1.39 17.89
C LYS A 134 -19.39 -0.34 17.33
N GLU A 135 -20.66 -0.44 17.71
CA GLU A 135 -21.61 0.66 17.48
C GLU A 135 -21.09 1.94 18.13
N THR A 136 -21.40 3.08 17.52
CA THR A 136 -21.03 4.39 18.04
C THR A 136 -21.63 4.59 19.43
N PRO A 137 -20.83 4.89 20.47
CA PRO A 137 -21.35 5.18 21.79
C PRO A 137 -22.27 6.40 21.77
N LYS A 138 -23.47 6.28 22.36
CA LYS A 138 -24.49 7.36 22.38
C LYS A 138 -23.97 8.63 23.05
N GLU A 139 -23.02 8.50 23.97
CA GLU A 139 -22.38 9.62 24.67
C GLU A 139 -21.56 10.52 23.74
N THR A 140 -21.25 10.04 22.53
CA THR A 140 -20.54 10.81 21.49
C THR A 140 -21.49 11.48 20.49
N ASP A 141 -22.81 11.35 20.68
CA ASP A 141 -23.79 12.00 19.83
C ASP A 141 -23.57 13.53 19.83
N GLY A 142 -23.46 14.10 18.62
CA GLY A 142 -23.15 15.52 18.43
C GLY A 142 -21.67 15.88 18.40
N PHE A 143 -20.74 14.92 18.59
CA PHE A 143 -19.33 15.16 18.31
C PHE A 143 -19.12 15.31 16.80
N TYR A 144 -18.27 16.25 16.39
CA TYR A 144 -17.88 16.42 14.99
C TYR A 144 -16.41 16.80 14.88
N PHE A 145 -15.82 16.48 13.74
CA PHE A 145 -14.46 16.85 13.42
C PHE A 145 -14.39 18.34 13.09
N GLN A 146 -14.01 19.15 14.07
CA GLN A 146 -14.06 20.60 13.97
C GLN A 146 -12.81 21.19 13.32
N GLN A 147 -11.61 20.78 13.74
CA GLN A 147 -10.37 21.42 13.31
C GLN A 147 -9.18 20.47 13.14
N THR A 148 -8.28 20.85 12.24
CA THR A 148 -6.88 20.42 12.21
C THR A 148 -6.00 21.62 12.52
N MET A 149 -5.24 21.57 13.61
CA MET A 149 -4.29 22.61 13.96
C MET A 149 -2.92 22.31 13.38
N TYR A 150 -2.20 23.32 12.89
CA TYR A 150 -0.75 23.27 12.76
C TYR A 150 -0.12 24.64 12.90
N ARG A 151 1.17 24.65 13.25
CA ARG A 151 1.90 25.89 13.45
C ARG A 151 2.35 26.47 12.11
N ILE A 152 2.45 27.79 12.09
CA ILE A 152 2.95 28.57 10.96
C ILE A 152 4.00 29.55 11.45
N LYS A 153 5.05 29.75 10.66
CA LYS A 153 6.12 30.70 10.99
C LYS A 153 5.75 32.12 10.59
N ASP A 154 5.09 32.30 9.45
CA ASP A 154 4.74 33.63 8.95
C ASP A 154 3.24 33.67 8.58
N PRO A 155 2.41 34.42 9.33
CA PRO A 155 0.99 34.53 9.08
C PRO A 155 0.67 35.22 7.76
N ALA A 156 1.44 36.21 7.32
CA ALA A 156 1.17 36.90 6.07
C ALA A 156 1.31 35.94 4.88
N LYS A 157 2.40 35.17 4.82
CA LYS A 157 2.59 34.16 3.76
C LYS A 157 1.58 33.02 3.83
N SER A 158 1.20 32.61 5.04
CA SER A 158 0.27 31.50 5.23
C SER A 158 -1.15 31.91 4.85
N LEU A 159 -1.61 33.06 5.31
CA LEU A 159 -2.94 33.58 4.99
C LEU A 159 -3.08 33.86 3.49
N ASP A 160 -2.05 34.42 2.84
CA ASP A 160 -2.06 34.58 1.38
C ASP A 160 -2.24 33.23 0.66
N PHE A 161 -1.51 32.20 1.08
CA PHE A 161 -1.66 30.87 0.51
C PHE A 161 -3.07 30.28 0.74
N TYR A 162 -3.58 30.25 1.98
CA TYR A 162 -4.90 29.65 2.23
C TYR A 162 -6.05 30.46 1.63
N CYS A 163 -5.97 31.79 1.66
CA CYS A 163 -7.02 32.65 1.12
C CYS A 163 -6.97 32.76 -0.40
N ASN A 164 -5.82 33.17 -0.95
CA ASN A 164 -5.72 33.58 -2.35
C ASN A 164 -5.33 32.41 -3.26
N VAL A 165 -4.54 31.46 -2.76
CA VAL A 165 -4.23 30.24 -3.53
C VAL A 165 -5.32 29.19 -3.33
N LEU A 166 -5.72 28.88 -2.11
CA LEU A 166 -6.69 27.79 -1.86
C LEU A 166 -8.15 28.24 -1.79
N GLY A 167 -8.45 29.54 -1.69
CA GLY A 167 -9.82 30.04 -1.69
C GLY A 167 -10.56 29.91 -0.35
N MET A 168 -9.86 29.63 0.75
CA MET A 168 -10.45 29.60 2.09
C MET A 168 -10.76 31.03 2.60
N LYS A 169 -11.61 31.12 3.63
CA LYS A 169 -11.89 32.37 4.35
C LYS A 169 -11.35 32.30 5.77
N LEU A 170 -10.85 33.44 6.24
CA LEU A 170 -10.55 33.66 7.66
C LEU A 170 -11.86 33.86 8.41
N LEU A 171 -12.22 32.89 9.25
CA LEU A 171 -13.46 32.89 10.02
C LEU A 171 -13.30 33.70 11.32
N SER A 172 -12.18 33.51 12.01
CA SER A 172 -11.85 34.21 13.25
C SER A 172 -10.34 34.25 13.46
N GLN A 173 -9.87 35.33 14.08
CA GLN A 173 -8.51 35.46 14.61
C GLN A 173 -8.63 35.63 16.13
N LEU A 174 -7.81 34.92 16.88
CA LEU A 174 -7.72 35.04 18.33
C LEU A 174 -6.27 35.32 18.73
N ASP A 175 -6.03 36.42 19.45
CA ASP A 175 -4.71 36.80 19.93
C ASP A 175 -4.58 36.55 21.44
N PHE A 176 -3.44 35.99 21.85
CA PHE A 176 -3.15 35.67 23.24
C PHE A 176 -1.84 36.37 23.68
N PRO A 177 -1.90 37.66 24.06
CA PRO A 177 -0.70 38.45 24.36
C PRO A 177 0.18 37.87 25.47
N ALA A 178 -0.44 37.32 26.53
CA ALA A 178 0.30 36.69 27.63
C ALA A 178 1.08 35.44 27.17
N GLY A 179 0.53 34.70 26.20
CA GLY A 179 1.16 33.51 25.61
C GLY A 179 2.03 33.80 24.38
N LYS A 180 1.97 35.03 23.84
CA LYS A 180 2.66 35.47 22.63
C LYS A 180 2.38 34.58 21.41
N PHE A 181 1.11 34.29 21.17
CA PHE A 181 0.69 33.59 19.96
C PHE A 181 -0.67 34.09 19.46
N SER A 182 -0.92 33.85 18.17
CA SER A 182 -2.20 34.11 17.50
C SER A 182 -2.70 32.84 16.82
N LEU A 183 -4.03 32.68 16.78
CA LEU A 183 -4.72 31.59 16.10
C LEU A 183 -5.54 32.15 14.95
N PHE A 184 -5.44 31.54 13.77
CA PHE A 184 -6.23 31.90 12.60
C PHE A 184 -7.06 30.69 12.17
N PHE A 185 -8.39 30.81 12.27
CA PHE A 185 -9.31 29.76 11.88
C PHE A 185 -9.75 29.94 10.43
N MET A 186 -9.38 29.00 9.57
CA MET A 186 -9.65 29.02 8.14
C MET A 186 -10.67 27.95 7.75
N GLY A 187 -11.55 28.25 6.80
CA GLY A 187 -12.50 27.27 6.27
C GLY A 187 -13.09 27.64 4.92
N TYR A 188 -13.69 26.67 4.23
CA TYR A 188 -14.47 26.91 3.01
C TYR A 188 -15.89 27.32 3.36
N LYS A 189 -16.11 28.63 3.46
CA LYS A 189 -17.39 29.27 3.76
C LYS A 189 -17.62 30.47 2.85
N ASN A 190 -18.89 30.79 2.61
CA ASN A 190 -19.23 32.02 1.91
C ASN A 190 -19.02 33.23 2.84
N ALA A 191 -18.59 34.35 2.28
CA ALA A 191 -18.21 35.52 3.08
C ALA A 191 -19.40 36.16 3.79
N ASP A 192 -20.59 36.07 3.21
CA ASP A 192 -21.87 36.53 3.74
C ASP A 192 -22.41 35.66 4.88
N GLU A 193 -21.92 34.43 5.04
CA GLU A 193 -22.25 33.57 6.18
C GLU A 193 -21.45 33.93 7.45
N ILE A 194 -20.33 34.65 7.31
CA ILE A 194 -19.42 34.93 8.42
C ILE A 194 -19.97 36.13 9.21
N PRO A 195 -20.26 35.99 10.52
CA PRO A 195 -20.73 37.10 11.33
C PRO A 195 -19.73 38.27 11.36
N THR A 196 -20.21 39.46 11.68
CA THR A 196 -19.34 40.65 11.82
C THR A 196 -18.90 40.90 13.25
N ASP A 197 -19.71 40.49 14.25
CA ASP A 197 -19.38 40.59 15.66
C ASP A 197 -18.29 39.58 16.07
N ASP A 198 -17.31 40.00 16.87
CA ASP A 198 -16.14 39.19 17.19
C ASP A 198 -16.48 37.94 18.01
N LEU A 199 -17.44 38.03 18.94
CA LEU A 199 -17.86 36.89 19.75
C LEU A 199 -18.59 35.87 18.89
N GLU A 200 -19.48 36.34 18.01
CA GLU A 200 -20.20 35.48 17.08
C GLU A 200 -19.29 34.87 16.02
N LYS A 201 -18.28 35.59 15.51
CA LYS A 201 -17.24 35.03 14.64
C LYS A 201 -16.50 33.88 15.31
N ARG A 202 -16.14 34.05 16.59
CA ARG A 202 -15.49 32.98 17.36
C ARG A 202 -16.39 31.76 17.51
N ARG A 203 -17.65 31.95 17.87
CA ARG A 203 -18.63 30.85 17.98
C ARG A 203 -18.86 30.16 16.64
N TYR A 204 -18.93 30.92 15.56
CA TYR A 204 -19.09 30.42 14.20
C TYR A 204 -17.87 29.61 13.76
N ALA A 205 -16.65 30.13 13.96
CA ALA A 205 -15.42 29.43 13.62
C ALA A 205 -15.30 28.10 14.39
N LEU A 206 -15.53 28.13 15.71
CA LEU A 206 -15.44 26.95 16.57
C LEU A 206 -16.61 25.97 16.42
N SER A 207 -17.69 26.35 15.72
CA SER A 207 -18.79 25.45 15.36
C SER A 207 -18.74 24.95 13.91
N THR A 208 -17.86 25.50 13.09
CA THR A 208 -17.67 25.11 11.69
C THR A 208 -16.86 23.82 11.60
N LEU A 209 -17.34 22.87 10.80
CA LEU A 209 -16.66 21.58 10.57
C LEU A 209 -15.40 21.76 9.71
N ALA A 210 -14.43 20.87 9.92
CA ALA A 210 -13.23 20.73 9.07
C ALA A 210 -12.43 22.05 8.83
N THR A 211 -12.35 22.90 9.84
CA THR A 211 -11.51 24.10 9.82
C THR A 211 -10.03 23.76 9.93
N ILE A 212 -9.20 24.71 9.52
CA ILE A 212 -7.76 24.70 9.76
C ILE A 212 -7.45 25.77 10.79
N GLU A 213 -6.87 25.38 11.92
CA GLU A 213 -6.33 26.30 12.92
C GLU A 213 -4.85 26.52 12.63
N LEU A 214 -4.48 27.72 12.19
CA LEU A 214 -3.08 28.11 12.01
C LEU A 214 -2.59 28.80 13.28
N THR A 215 -1.61 28.21 13.96
CA THR A 215 -1.02 28.80 15.17
C THR A 215 0.28 29.51 14.84
N HIS A 216 0.33 30.82 15.06
CA HIS A 216 1.54 31.63 14.92
C HIS A 216 2.12 31.97 16.30
N ASN A 217 3.34 31.50 16.57
CA ASN A 217 4.11 31.97 17.72
C ASN A 217 4.85 33.23 17.32
N TRP A 218 4.64 34.32 18.07
CA TRP A 218 5.12 35.64 17.68
C TRP A 218 6.65 35.70 17.60
N GLY A 219 7.17 36.36 16.57
CA GLY A 219 8.60 36.53 16.32
C GLY A 219 9.23 35.41 15.49
N THR A 220 8.54 34.28 15.28
CA THR A 220 9.09 33.18 14.45
C THR A 220 9.33 33.61 13.01
N GLU A 221 8.56 34.56 12.48
CA GLU A 221 8.69 35.17 11.15
C GLU A 221 10.01 35.92 10.98
N ASN A 222 10.58 36.44 12.07
CA ASN A 222 11.81 37.25 12.06
C ASN A 222 13.07 36.41 12.30
N ASP A 223 12.93 35.18 12.76
CA ASP A 223 14.05 34.26 12.97
C ASP A 223 14.36 33.53 11.66
N ALA A 224 15.50 33.82 11.03
CA ALA A 224 15.90 33.24 9.75
C ALA A 224 16.15 31.72 9.83
N ASP A 225 16.66 31.23 10.97
CA ASP A 225 17.06 29.84 11.18
C ASP A 225 15.88 28.98 11.66
N PHE A 226 14.81 29.60 12.14
CA PHE A 226 13.63 28.90 12.59
C PHE A 226 12.85 28.25 11.43
N SER A 227 12.48 26.98 11.58
CA SER A 227 11.54 26.30 10.70
C SER A 227 10.78 25.22 11.46
N TYR A 228 9.56 24.94 11.01
CA TYR A 228 8.78 23.82 11.52
C TYR A 228 9.03 22.54 10.73
N HIS A 229 8.80 21.39 11.36
CA HIS A 229 9.00 20.07 10.76
C HIS A 229 7.71 19.57 10.11
N ASN A 230 7.80 19.05 8.89
CA ASN A 230 6.62 18.69 8.09
C ASN A 230 6.02 17.31 8.36
N GLY A 231 6.59 16.53 9.27
CA GLY A 231 6.24 15.15 9.58
C GLY A 231 6.51 14.13 8.46
N ASN A 232 6.94 14.57 7.27
CA ASN A 232 7.19 13.71 6.10
C ASN A 232 8.67 13.28 5.97
N LYS A 233 9.53 13.76 6.86
CA LYS A 233 10.91 13.29 7.06
C LYS A 233 11.07 12.77 8.48
N ASP A 234 12.17 12.10 8.80
CA ASP A 234 12.37 11.62 10.16
C ASP A 234 12.56 12.79 11.16
N PRO A 235 12.02 12.69 12.40
CA PRO A 235 11.04 11.68 12.83
C PRO A 235 9.69 11.88 12.13
N ARG A 236 9.14 10.83 11.54
CA ARG A 236 7.88 10.89 10.79
C ARG A 236 6.67 10.97 11.73
N GLY A 237 5.61 11.63 11.26
CA GLY A 237 4.36 11.78 12.02
C GLY A 237 3.20 12.21 11.12
N TYR A 238 2.70 13.42 11.33
CA TYR A 238 1.66 14.01 10.48
C TYR A 238 2.09 14.03 9.00
N GLY A 239 1.16 13.69 8.09
CA GLY A 239 1.42 13.65 6.66
C GLY A 239 0.98 14.93 5.93
N HIS A 240 -0.34 15.09 5.77
CA HIS A 240 -0.94 16.16 4.98
C HIS A 240 -2.43 16.31 5.28
N ILE A 241 -3.00 17.45 4.87
CA ILE A 241 -4.46 17.61 4.67
C ILE A 241 -4.82 17.26 3.23
N GLY A 242 -6.05 16.83 3.02
CA GLY A 242 -6.62 16.60 1.68
C GLY A 242 -7.68 17.65 1.36
N ILE A 243 -7.66 18.15 0.12
CA ILE A 243 -8.70 19.05 -0.40
C ILE A 243 -9.31 18.36 -1.63
N VAL A 244 -10.62 18.19 -1.61
CA VAL A 244 -11.36 17.69 -2.78
C VAL A 244 -11.64 18.86 -3.70
N VAL A 245 -11.36 18.67 -4.99
CA VAL A 245 -11.62 19.65 -6.05
C VAL A 245 -12.43 18.99 -7.17
N PRO A 246 -13.25 19.75 -7.91
CA PRO A 246 -14.03 19.20 -9.03
C PRO A 246 -13.15 18.65 -10.17
N ASP A 247 -12.02 19.33 -10.43
CA ASP A 247 -11.06 19.00 -11.49
C ASP A 247 -9.65 19.21 -10.96
N VAL A 248 -8.88 18.13 -10.87
CA VAL A 248 -7.51 18.15 -10.34
C VAL A 248 -6.54 18.80 -11.32
N ASP A 249 -6.71 18.59 -12.62
CA ASP A 249 -5.80 19.12 -13.63
C ASP A 249 -5.99 20.64 -13.75
N ALA A 250 -7.24 21.12 -13.80
CA ALA A 250 -7.54 22.56 -13.81
C ALA A 250 -7.06 23.27 -12.53
N ALA A 251 -7.23 22.64 -11.35
CA ALA A 251 -6.71 23.18 -10.10
C ALA A 251 -5.17 23.27 -10.12
N CYS A 252 -4.50 22.24 -10.63
CA CYS A 252 -3.04 22.23 -10.74
C CYS A 252 -2.52 23.27 -11.72
N GLU A 253 -3.16 23.47 -12.87
CA GLU A 253 -2.81 24.53 -13.82
C GLU A 253 -2.84 25.90 -13.14
N ARG A 254 -3.91 26.20 -12.39
CA ARG A 254 -4.00 27.45 -11.62
C ARG A 254 -2.89 27.56 -10.58
N PHE A 255 -2.58 26.47 -9.86
CA PHE A 255 -1.48 26.48 -8.89
C PHE A 255 -0.12 26.74 -9.54
N GLU A 256 0.11 26.23 -10.74
CA GLU A 256 1.34 26.49 -11.50
C GLU A 256 1.44 27.96 -11.95
N GLN A 257 0.35 28.54 -12.44
CA GLN A 257 0.30 29.96 -12.79
C GLN A 257 0.58 30.87 -11.59
N LEU A 258 0.18 30.44 -10.39
CA LEU A 258 0.45 31.14 -9.12
C LEU A 258 1.83 30.80 -8.52
N GLY A 259 2.66 30.01 -9.20
CA GLY A 259 4.01 29.67 -8.74
C GLY A 259 4.04 28.74 -7.52
N VAL A 260 2.98 27.98 -7.28
CA VAL A 260 2.91 27.04 -6.14
C VAL A 260 3.89 25.90 -6.33
N LYS A 261 4.55 25.51 -5.23
CA LYS A 261 5.49 24.38 -5.24
C LYS A 261 4.74 23.04 -5.20
N PHE A 262 5.06 22.17 -6.15
CA PHE A 262 4.60 20.78 -6.17
C PHE A 262 5.60 19.83 -5.51
N ILE A 263 5.09 18.90 -4.72
CA ILE A 263 5.81 17.70 -4.25
C ILE A 263 5.57 16.53 -5.21
N LYS A 264 4.35 16.44 -5.77
CA LYS A 264 3.95 15.46 -6.78
C LYS A 264 2.88 16.07 -7.68
N ARG A 265 3.05 15.97 -8.99
CA ARG A 265 2.04 16.40 -9.98
C ARG A 265 0.97 15.32 -10.21
N PRO A 266 -0.20 15.68 -10.76
CA PRO A 266 -1.29 14.72 -11.02
C PRO A 266 -0.84 13.48 -11.81
N GLN A 267 0.07 13.69 -12.75
CA GLN A 267 0.56 12.66 -13.66
C GLN A 267 1.85 11.98 -13.20
N ASP A 268 2.40 12.34 -12.04
CA ASP A 268 3.62 11.70 -11.53
C ASP A 268 3.33 10.39 -10.81
N GLY A 269 4.28 9.45 -10.83
CA GLY A 269 4.23 8.20 -10.07
C GLY A 269 3.13 7.21 -10.52
N ALA A 270 2.88 6.21 -9.68
CA ALA A 270 1.93 5.13 -9.96
C ALA A 270 0.46 5.54 -9.83
N MET A 271 0.15 6.49 -8.93
CA MET A 271 -1.21 6.99 -8.73
C MET A 271 -1.43 8.27 -9.55
N LYS A 272 -2.24 8.15 -10.60
CA LYS A 272 -2.68 9.26 -11.46
C LYS A 272 -3.91 9.96 -10.86
N GLY A 273 -4.10 11.23 -11.20
CA GLY A 273 -5.29 12.00 -10.78
C GLY A 273 -5.22 12.55 -9.35
N LEU A 274 -4.03 12.61 -8.75
CA LEU A 274 -3.81 13.20 -7.43
C LEU A 274 -2.50 14.00 -7.41
N ALA A 275 -2.53 15.20 -6.84
CA ALA A 275 -1.37 16.05 -6.63
C ALA A 275 -1.08 16.30 -5.15
N PHE A 276 0.18 16.59 -4.85
CA PHE A 276 0.62 17.13 -3.57
C PHE A 276 1.31 18.46 -3.81
N ILE A 277 0.76 19.53 -3.24
CA ILE A 277 1.37 20.86 -3.21
C ILE A 277 1.90 21.16 -1.82
N GLN A 278 2.90 22.02 -1.75
CA GLN A 278 3.47 22.49 -0.50
C GLN A 278 3.08 23.95 -0.31
N ALA A 279 2.31 24.22 0.76
CA ALA A 279 2.22 25.57 1.30
C ALA A 279 3.65 26.06 1.61
N ASN A 280 3.96 27.32 1.31
CA ASN A 280 5.30 27.92 1.44
C ASN A 280 6.07 27.37 2.66
N LYS A 281 7.39 27.14 2.53
CA LYS A 281 8.37 26.39 3.38
C LYS A 281 8.32 26.53 4.93
N GLN A 282 7.31 27.17 5.50
CA GLN A 282 7.25 27.77 6.82
C GLN A 282 6.02 27.35 7.63
N ILE A 283 5.23 26.42 7.13
CA ILE A 283 4.16 25.77 7.88
C ILE A 283 4.76 24.54 8.58
N LEU A 284 4.15 24.01 9.66
CA LEU A 284 4.14 22.60 10.10
C LEU A 284 4.41 22.40 11.61
N PHE A 285 4.40 21.14 12.06
CA PHE A 285 4.28 20.75 13.47
C PHE A 285 5.63 20.72 14.20
N ARG A 286 5.58 20.78 15.54
CA ARG A 286 6.76 20.58 16.40
C ARG A 286 6.79 19.11 16.82
N ASN A 287 7.97 18.49 16.76
CA ASN A 287 8.24 17.18 17.35
C ASN A 287 8.16 17.23 18.87
#